data_AF-A0A913YJN2-F1
#
_entry.id   AF-A0A913YJN2-F1
#
_cell.length_a   1.000
_cell.length_b   1.000
_cell.length_c   1.000
_cell.angle_alpha   90.00
_cell.angle_beta   90.00
_cell.angle_gamma   90.00
#
_symmetry.space_group_name_H-M   'P 1'
#
loop_
_entity.id
_entity.type
_entity.pdbx_description
1 polymer ?
#
loop_
_entity_poly.entity_id
_entity_poly.type
_entity_poly.pdbx_seq_one_letter_code
_entity_poly.pdbx_strand_id
1 'polypeptide(L)'
;MVYGWCIVTTVNPNRIADGRYLATLGDVIVVAINYRLDILGFFHYRPRGLKGNYGLFDQLEALKWVNRNIAALGGDPNRVTIFGNSAGGISVSFLCLSPLSRNLFKYAIMQSGVGNSPMAHELYVDNLKLLK
;
A
#
# COMPACT_ATOMS: atom_id res chain seq x y z
N MET A 1 -11.55 -9.28 -21.24
CA MET A 1 -12.72 -9.51 -20.38
C MET A 1 -12.36 -8.88 -19.04
N VAL A 2 -12.53 -7.56 -18.94
CA VAL A 2 -11.76 -6.74 -17.99
C VAL A 2 -12.24 -6.95 -16.56
N TYR A 3 -11.38 -7.51 -15.71
CA TYR A 3 -11.57 -7.47 -14.27
C TYR A 3 -10.32 -6.87 -13.65
N GLY A 4 -10.43 -5.63 -13.15
CA GLY A 4 -9.31 -4.90 -12.55
C GLY A 4 -8.75 -5.57 -11.30
N TRP A 5 -7.41 -5.58 -11.18
CA TRP A 5 -6.67 -5.98 -9.98
C TRP A 5 -5.52 -5.00 -9.75
N CYS A 6 -5.73 -3.96 -8.93
CA CYS A 6 -4.74 -2.90 -8.70
C CYS A 6 -3.59 -3.31 -7.76
N ILE A 7 -2.41 -3.53 -8.34
CA ILE A 7 -1.19 -4.04 -7.71
C ILE A 7 -0.31 -2.93 -7.07
N VAL A 8 -0.41 -2.69 -5.76
CA VAL A 8 0.44 -1.70 -5.05
C VAL A 8 1.79 -2.29 -4.63
N THR A 9 2.73 -2.49 -5.56
CA THR A 9 4.08 -2.97 -5.16
C THR A 9 4.87 -1.86 -4.46
N THR A 10 5.56 -2.23 -3.38
CA THR A 10 6.36 -1.33 -2.54
C THR A 10 7.85 -1.31 -2.90
N VAL A 11 8.20 -1.49 -4.18
CA VAL A 11 9.59 -1.63 -4.59
C VAL A 11 9.95 -0.67 -5.72
N ASN A 12 11.19 -0.18 -5.65
CA ASN A 12 11.89 0.55 -6.70
C ASN A 12 11.55 -0.04 -8.09
N PRO A 13 11.42 0.77 -9.18
CA PRO A 13 11.11 0.27 -10.51
C PRO A 13 12.27 -0.55 -11.09
N ASN A 14 12.37 -1.78 -10.60
CA ASN A 14 13.33 -2.79 -11.01
C ASN A 14 12.59 -3.88 -11.77
N ARG A 15 13.30 -4.68 -12.57
CA ARG A 15 12.73 -5.77 -13.38
C ARG A 15 11.82 -6.74 -12.61
N ILE A 16 12.06 -6.91 -11.30
CA ILE A 16 11.28 -7.81 -10.42
C ILE A 16 9.84 -7.29 -10.21
N ALA A 17 9.64 -5.97 -10.32
CA ALA A 17 8.35 -5.32 -10.11
C ALA A 17 7.59 -5.04 -11.41
N ASP A 18 8.08 -5.55 -12.54
CA ASP A 18 7.49 -5.33 -13.84
C ASP A 18 6.13 -6.02 -13.96
N GLY A 19 5.07 -5.22 -13.91
CA GLY A 19 3.70 -5.69 -13.94
C GLY A 19 3.22 -6.24 -15.28
N ARG A 20 4.00 -6.16 -16.37
CA ARG A 20 3.55 -6.52 -17.72
C ARG A 20 3.02 -7.95 -17.81
N TYR A 21 3.69 -8.92 -17.17
CA TYR A 21 3.24 -10.31 -17.18
C TYR A 21 1.92 -10.50 -16.44
N LEU A 22 1.76 -9.85 -15.28
CA LEU A 22 0.51 -9.91 -14.51
C LEU A 22 -0.63 -9.24 -15.28
N ALA A 23 -0.37 -8.09 -15.90
CA ALA A 23 -1.34 -7.36 -16.71
C ALA A 23 -1.84 -8.21 -17.89
N THR A 24 -0.92 -8.77 -18.68
CA THR A 24 -1.24 -9.51 -19.90
C THR A 24 -1.83 -10.89 -19.63
N LEU A 25 -1.23 -11.66 -18.72
CA LEU A 25 -1.67 -13.04 -18.46
C LEU A 25 -2.89 -13.10 -17.54
N GLY A 26 -3.02 -12.14 -16.63
CA GLY A 26 -4.14 -12.07 -15.70
C GLY A 26 -5.34 -11.29 -16.22
N ASP A 27 -5.20 -10.57 -17.34
CA ASP A 27 -6.21 -9.60 -17.85
C ASP A 27 -6.57 -8.56 -16.78
N VAL A 28 -5.54 -7.88 -16.23
CA VAL A 28 -5.65 -6.98 -15.08
C VAL A 28 -4.94 -5.64 -15.28
N ILE A 29 -5.32 -4.63 -14.49
CA ILE A 29 -4.61 -3.34 -14.43
C ILE A 29 -3.65 -3.31 -13.24
N VAL A 30 -2.35 -3.25 -13.51
CA VAL A 30 -1.30 -3.15 -12.49
C VAL A 30 -0.97 -1.67 -12.20
N VAL A 31 -1.00 -1.25 -10.92
CA VAL A 31 -0.69 0.12 -10.50
C VAL A 31 0.41 0.15 -9.44
N ALA A 32 1.67 0.19 -9.87
CA ALA A 32 2.79 0.37 -8.94
C ALA A 32 2.85 1.82 -8.42
N ILE A 33 3.18 1.99 -7.13
CA ILE A 33 3.26 3.30 -6.51
C ILE A 33 4.63 3.51 -5.88
N ASN A 34 5.05 4.77 -5.81
CA ASN A 34 6.17 5.17 -4.97
C ASN A 34 5.63 5.80 -3.68
N TYR A 35 6.35 5.60 -2.58
CA TYR A 35 6.08 6.25 -1.30
C TYR A 35 7.40 6.57 -0.62
N ARG A 36 7.40 7.52 0.31
CA ARG A 36 8.62 7.89 1.04
C ARG A 36 9.13 6.74 1.89
N LEU A 37 10.44 6.53 1.84
CA LEU A 37 11.16 5.51 2.60
C LEU A 37 12.04 6.15 3.67
N ASP A 38 12.53 5.31 4.59
CA ASP A 38 13.54 5.68 5.60
C ASP A 38 13.10 6.91 6.42
N ILE A 39 14.04 7.75 6.84
CA ILE A 39 13.81 8.97 7.61
C ILE A 39 12.77 9.89 6.95
N LEU A 40 12.71 9.97 5.62
CA LEU A 40 11.74 10.81 4.93
C LEU A 40 10.30 10.28 5.04
N GLY A 41 10.15 8.96 5.16
CA GLY A 41 8.85 8.29 5.25
C GLY A 41 8.38 8.05 6.69
N PHE A 42 9.31 7.86 7.63
CA PHE A 42 8.98 7.29 8.94
C PHE A 42 9.58 8.06 10.12
N PHE A 43 10.24 9.19 9.88
CA PHE A 43 10.72 10.04 10.97
C PHE A 43 9.57 10.57 11.83
N HIS A 44 9.72 10.42 13.14
CA HIS A 44 8.78 10.90 14.12
C HIS A 44 9.55 11.61 15.24
N TYR A 45 8.96 12.70 15.74
CA TYR A 45 9.49 13.44 16.87
C TYR A 45 8.34 14.18 17.54
N ARG A 46 7.78 13.53 18.58
CA ARG A 46 6.58 14.00 19.30
C ARG A 46 6.70 15.44 19.83
N PRO A 47 7.83 15.91 20.39
CA PRO A 47 7.94 17.27 20.92
C PRO A 47 7.73 18.38 19.88
N ARG A 48 7.92 18.11 18.59
CA ARG A 48 7.63 19.08 17.50
C ARG A 48 6.41 18.68 16.66
N GLY A 49 5.58 17.76 17.15
CA GLY A 49 4.37 17.32 16.46
C GLY A 49 4.61 16.48 15.19
N LEU A 50 5.83 15.96 14.98
CA LEU A 50 6.14 15.09 13.86
C LEU A 50 5.64 13.67 14.17
N LYS A 51 4.54 13.28 13.51
CA LYS A 51 3.77 12.07 13.84
C LYS A 51 4.35 10.77 13.26
N GLY A 52 5.20 10.86 12.23
CA GLY A 52 5.70 9.71 11.47
C GLY A 52 4.65 9.14 10.50
N ASN A 53 4.91 7.93 10.00
CA ASN A 53 4.04 7.20 9.06
C ASN A 53 3.74 7.92 7.74
N TYR A 54 4.53 8.91 7.34
CA TYR A 54 4.36 9.63 6.09
C TYR A 54 4.37 8.72 4.86
N GLY A 55 5.20 7.66 4.87
CA GLY A 55 5.20 6.64 3.83
C GLY A 55 3.86 5.88 3.74
N LEU A 56 3.22 5.57 4.87
CA LEU A 56 1.87 4.96 4.86
C LEU A 56 0.80 5.96 4.38
N PHE A 57 0.94 7.24 4.72
CA PHE A 57 0.03 8.27 4.20
C PHE A 57 0.16 8.46 2.69
N ASP A 58 1.37 8.36 2.14
CA ASP A 58 1.57 8.37 0.68
C ASP A 58 0.84 7.19 0.01
N GLN A 59 0.96 5.99 0.60
CA GLN A 59 0.24 4.80 0.10
C GLN A 59 -1.28 4.98 0.19
N LEU A 60 -1.78 5.56 1.29
CA LEU A 60 -3.20 5.87 1.46
C LEU A 60 -3.69 6.85 0.39
N GLU A 61 -2.95 7.92 0.11
CA GLU A 61 -3.33 8.88 -0.93
C GLU A 61 -3.28 8.26 -2.33
N ALA A 62 -2.33 7.37 -2.58
CA ALA A 62 -2.28 6.60 -3.81
C ALA A 62 -3.51 5.68 -3.97
N LEU A 63 -3.95 5.01 -2.90
CA LEU A 63 -5.19 4.21 -2.93
C LEU A 63 -6.43 5.06 -3.21
N LYS A 64 -6.52 6.24 -2.59
CA LYS A 64 -7.61 7.19 -2.89
C LYS A 64 -7.55 7.65 -4.36
N TRP A 65 -6.35 7.87 -4.90
CA TRP A 65 -6.18 8.19 -6.32
C TRP A 65 -6.66 7.04 -7.21
N VAL A 66 -6.26 5.80 -6.91
CA VAL A 66 -6.73 4.62 -7.65
C VAL A 66 -8.26 4.56 -7.63
N ASN A 67 -8.87 4.64 -6.45
CA ASN A 67 -10.31 4.53 -6.32
C ASN A 67 -11.06 5.61 -7.14
N ARG A 68 -10.52 6.83 -7.22
CA ARG A 68 -11.11 7.92 -8.02
C ARG A 68 -10.87 7.80 -9.53
N ASN A 69 -9.79 7.16 -9.97
CA ASN A 69 -9.32 7.27 -11.36
C ASN A 69 -9.32 5.95 -12.14
N ILE A 70 -9.30 4.80 -11.47
CA ILE A 70 -9.08 3.50 -12.14
C ILE A 70 -10.17 3.16 -13.16
N ALA A 71 -11.38 3.68 -12.97
CA ALA A 71 -12.49 3.54 -13.93
C ALA A 71 -12.15 4.12 -15.31
N ALA A 72 -11.42 5.24 -15.37
CA ALA A 72 -10.99 5.84 -16.63
C ALA A 72 -9.94 5.00 -17.38
N LEU A 73 -9.27 4.09 -16.68
CA LEU A 73 -8.32 3.12 -17.23
C LEU A 73 -8.96 1.77 -17.54
N GLY A 74 -10.29 1.66 -17.39
CA GLY A 74 -11.06 0.43 -17.61
C GLY A 74 -11.15 -0.50 -16.40
N GLY A 75 -10.66 -0.09 -15.23
CA GLY A 75 -10.75 -0.90 -14.01
C GLY A 75 -12.03 -0.67 -13.20
N ASP A 76 -12.27 -1.53 -12.22
CA ASP A 76 -13.39 -1.40 -11.29
C ASP A 76 -12.88 -0.96 -9.90
N PRO A 77 -13.25 0.23 -9.40
CA PRO A 77 -12.82 0.70 -8.09
C PRO A 77 -13.31 -0.16 -6.92
N ASN A 78 -14.34 -0.99 -7.12
CA ASN A 78 -14.85 -1.93 -6.10
C ASN A 78 -14.11 -3.28 -6.10
N ARG A 79 -13.17 -3.48 -7.03
CA ARG A 79 -12.39 -4.71 -7.19
C ARG A 79 -10.88 -4.49 -7.06
N VAL A 80 -10.49 -3.51 -6.24
CA VAL A 80 -9.09 -3.23 -5.95
C VAL A 80 -8.50 -4.29 -5.00
N THR A 81 -7.32 -4.83 -5.32
CA THR A 81 -6.61 -5.83 -4.51
C THR A 81 -5.21 -5.36 -4.21
N ILE A 82 -4.93 -4.95 -2.98
CA ILE A 82 -3.57 -4.52 -2.60
C ILE A 82 -2.68 -5.74 -2.33
N PHE A 83 -1.39 -5.64 -2.66
CA PHE A 83 -0.43 -6.62 -2.20
C PHE A 83 0.98 -6.08 -2.09
N GLY A 84 1.78 -6.71 -1.23
CA GLY A 84 3.17 -6.30 -1.03
C GLY A 84 4.00 -7.42 -0.43
N ASN A 85 5.32 -7.30 -0.63
CA ASN A 85 6.32 -8.23 -0.12
C ASN A 85 7.20 -7.56 0.96
N SER A 86 7.58 -8.30 2.00
CA SER A 86 8.44 -7.80 3.10
C SER A 86 7.85 -6.55 3.76
N ALA A 87 8.54 -5.41 3.75
CA ALA A 87 8.03 -4.13 4.24
C ALA A 87 6.70 -3.70 3.57
N GLY A 88 6.46 -4.15 2.32
CA GLY A 88 5.16 -3.99 1.65
C GLY A 88 4.07 -4.89 2.20
N GLY A 89 4.40 -6.12 2.60
CA GLY A 89 3.46 -7.00 3.29
C GLY A 89 3.05 -6.40 4.64
N ILE A 90 4.00 -5.82 5.37
CA ILE A 90 3.74 -5.03 6.58
C ILE A 90 2.82 -3.84 6.29
N SER A 91 3.10 -3.09 5.23
CA SER A 91 2.27 -1.96 4.80
C SER A 91 0.83 -2.37 4.50
N VAL A 92 0.64 -3.45 3.74
CA VAL A 92 -0.68 -4.04 3.47
C VAL A 92 -1.38 -4.42 4.77
N SER A 93 -0.67 -5.01 5.74
CA SER A 93 -1.20 -5.29 7.08
C SER A 93 -1.78 -4.05 7.75
N PHE A 94 -1.04 -2.93 7.73
CA PHE A 94 -1.49 -1.69 8.36
C PHE A 94 -2.65 -1.05 7.62
N LEU A 95 -2.67 -1.13 6.28
CA LEU A 95 -3.80 -0.66 5.47
C LEU A 95 -5.06 -1.50 5.69
N CYS A 96 -4.96 -2.79 5.97
CA CYS A 96 -6.09 -3.63 6.39
C CYS A 96 -6.65 -3.23 7.76
N LEU A 97 -5.78 -2.82 8.69
CA LEU A 97 -6.18 -2.45 10.04
C LEU A 97 -6.67 -0.99 10.15
N SER A 98 -6.26 -0.13 9.22
CA SER A 98 -6.54 1.29 9.28
C SER A 98 -7.99 1.63 8.86
N PRO A 99 -8.73 2.41 9.65
CA PRO A 99 -10.04 2.92 9.28
C PRO A 99 -9.95 3.93 8.13
N LEU A 100 -8.81 4.59 7.95
CA LEU A 100 -8.62 5.58 6.90
C LEU A 100 -8.60 4.96 5.50
N SER A 101 -8.20 3.69 5.39
CA SER A 101 -8.20 2.91 4.14
C SER A 101 -9.42 2.02 3.97
N ARG A 102 -10.39 2.10 4.89
CA ARG A 102 -11.64 1.36 4.79
C ARG A 102 -12.34 1.69 3.46
N ASN A 103 -12.82 0.66 2.79
CA ASN A 103 -13.51 0.73 1.50
C ASN A 103 -12.66 1.24 0.31
N LEU A 104 -11.35 1.39 0.46
CA LEU A 104 -10.46 1.74 -0.67
C LEU A 104 -9.99 0.52 -1.48
N PHE A 105 -10.10 -0.68 -0.89
CA PHE A 105 -9.77 -1.95 -1.53
C PHE A 105 -10.66 -3.07 -1.00
N LYS A 106 -10.71 -4.18 -1.75
CA LYS A 106 -11.56 -5.34 -1.46
C LYS A 106 -10.77 -6.54 -0.95
N TYR A 107 -9.58 -6.78 -1.50
CA TYR A 107 -8.74 -7.92 -1.15
C TYR A 107 -7.30 -7.49 -0.84
N ALA A 108 -6.59 -8.32 -0.09
CA ALA A 108 -5.22 -8.06 0.32
C ALA A 108 -4.38 -9.34 0.21
N ILE A 109 -3.15 -9.23 -0.30
CA ILE A 109 -2.16 -10.32 -0.32
C ILE A 109 -0.89 -9.83 0.37
N MET A 110 -0.45 -10.57 1.39
CA MET A 110 0.71 -10.21 2.21
C MET A 110 1.78 -11.27 2.04
N GLN A 111 2.89 -10.93 1.39
CA GLN A 111 4.00 -11.87 1.15
C GLN A 111 5.14 -11.57 2.12
N SER A 112 5.45 -12.54 2.99
CA SER A 112 6.63 -12.46 3.89
C SER A 112 6.74 -11.17 4.71
N GLY A 113 5.61 -10.61 5.16
CA GLY A 113 5.56 -9.39 5.97
C GLY A 113 4.21 -9.19 6.63
N VAL A 114 4.22 -8.85 7.93
CA VAL A 114 3.00 -8.71 8.75
C VAL A 114 3.20 -7.65 9.84
N GLY A 115 2.13 -6.91 10.17
CA GLY A 115 2.16 -5.77 11.10
C GLY A 115 2.49 -6.10 12.56
N ASN A 116 2.49 -7.37 12.95
CA ASN A 116 2.92 -7.84 14.28
C ASN A 116 4.34 -8.43 14.29
N SER A 117 5.09 -8.32 13.18
CA SER A 117 6.49 -8.75 13.15
C SER A 117 7.38 -7.81 13.96
N PRO A 118 8.52 -8.28 14.54
CA PRO A 118 9.45 -7.41 15.27
C PRO A 118 9.92 -6.20 14.45
N MET A 119 10.21 -6.42 13.16
CA MET A 119 10.58 -5.35 12.22
C MET A 119 9.48 -4.29 12.06
N ALA A 120 8.20 -4.68 12.14
CA ALA A 120 7.09 -3.74 12.09
C ALA A 120 7.05 -2.85 13.35
N HIS A 121 7.36 -3.40 14.53
CA HIS A 121 7.38 -2.63 15.78
C HIS A 121 8.54 -1.61 15.83
N GLU A 122 9.69 -1.94 15.23
CA GLU A 122 10.84 -1.02 15.16
C GLU A 122 10.64 0.11 14.14
N LEU A 123 9.99 -0.17 13.00
CA LEU A 123 9.78 0.80 11.92
C LEU A 123 8.50 1.63 12.08
N TYR A 124 7.47 1.07 12.72
CA TYR A 124 6.13 1.65 12.84
C TYR A 124 5.81 1.84 14.33
N VAL A 125 6.40 2.88 14.88
CA VAL A 125 6.27 3.34 16.26
C VAL A 125 4.81 3.37 16.70
N ASP A 126 4.47 2.71 17.81
CA ASP A 126 3.37 2.84 18.83
C ASP A 126 2.06 3.61 18.51
N ASN A 127 1.81 3.96 17.26
CA ASN A 127 0.76 4.83 16.75
C ASN A 127 -0.31 4.02 16.02
N LEU A 128 -0.45 2.73 16.33
CA LEU A 128 -1.67 1.97 16.02
C LEU A 128 -2.93 2.67 16.55
N LYS A 129 -2.79 3.57 17.54
CA LYS A 129 -3.87 4.44 18.03
C LYS A 129 -4.24 5.61 17.10
N LEU A 130 -3.39 5.99 16.13
CA LEU A 130 -3.71 7.00 15.10
C LEU A 130 -4.42 6.39 13.88
N LEU A 131 -4.50 5.05 13.84
CA LEU A 131 -5.32 4.29 12.91
C LEU A 131 -6.60 3.81 13.63
N LYS A 132 -7.14 4.58 14.56
CA LYS A 132 -8.46 4.39 15.15
C LYS A 132 -9.24 5.68 15.05
#